data_AF-A0A836PXS6-F1
#
_entry.id   AF-A0A836PXS6-F1
#
_cell.length_a   1.000
_cell.length_b   1.000
_cell.length_c   1.000
_cell.angle_alpha   90.00
_cell.angle_beta   90.00
_cell.angle_gamma   90.00
#
_symmetry.space_group_name_H-M   'P 1'
#
loop_
_entity.id
_entity.type
_entity.pdbx_description
1 polymer ?
#
loop_
_entity_poly.entity_id
_entity_poly.type
_entity_poly.pdbx_seq_one_letter_code
_entity_poly.pdbx_strand_id
1 'polypeptide(L)'
;MSGLYDSSIESGETVSSNGTVGTVIRSHAGGYLVHQPEQDIILLCQARGRLKKERVSIVTGDRVTLDDVDPEKETGVITSRLERENLLSRPLLANVDQVIIVQAIHQPAWNALVCDRYLVHFQLEVRDSLPILCFNKSDLASEDDKKTLRSIYEPLGYLVTIVSAATGEGLDGLANLLISKATVFAGPSGVGKSSLLNRLEPELHLKIGVMDNEFGVGRHTTTYSELYRISKRQLISLGVSEESVAWVADTPGFGLSEFKHPEPLDVV
;
A
#
# COMPACT_ATOMS: atom_id res chain seq x y z
N MET A 1 -29.86 -13.89 -61.82
CA MET A 1 -29.78 -13.69 -60.35
C MET A 1 -28.30 -13.55 -60.01
N SER A 2 -27.69 -12.35 -60.01
CA SER A 2 -27.72 -11.30 -58.96
C SER A 2 -27.36 -11.85 -57.57
N GLY A 3 -26.34 -11.43 -56.82
CA GLY A 3 -25.25 -10.44 -56.94
C GLY A 3 -24.19 -10.82 -55.88
N LEU A 4 -22.89 -10.61 -56.11
CA LEU A 4 -22.13 -9.45 -55.61
C LEU A 4 -22.69 -8.82 -54.32
N TYR A 5 -22.02 -9.08 -53.19
CA TYR A 5 -21.87 -8.12 -52.10
C TYR A 5 -20.42 -8.17 -51.59
N ASP A 6 -19.68 -7.20 -52.09
CA ASP A 6 -18.53 -6.56 -51.45
C ASP A 6 -19.05 -5.73 -50.26
N SER A 7 -18.37 -5.81 -49.12
CA SER A 7 -18.22 -4.69 -48.18
C SER A 7 -17.21 -5.08 -47.10
N SER A 8 -15.95 -4.70 -47.35
CA SER A 8 -15.17 -3.87 -46.43
C SER A 8 -15.35 -4.15 -44.93
N ILE A 9 -14.46 -5.00 -44.38
CA ILE A 9 -14.11 -4.94 -42.97
C ILE A 9 -13.29 -3.66 -42.82
N GLU A 10 -13.94 -2.62 -42.32
CA GLU A 10 -13.30 -1.36 -41.93
C GLU A 10 -12.17 -1.66 -40.95
N SER A 11 -11.05 -1.03 -41.26
CA SER A 11 -9.87 -0.82 -40.43
C SER A 11 -10.25 -0.62 -38.97
N GLY A 12 -10.03 -1.67 -38.15
CA GLY A 12 -9.87 -1.49 -36.73
C GLY A 12 -8.72 -0.52 -36.53
N GLU A 13 -9.04 0.65 -35.98
CA GLU A 13 -8.07 1.63 -35.54
C GLU A 13 -6.96 0.91 -34.77
N THR A 14 -5.76 0.97 -35.33
CA THR A 14 -4.53 0.76 -34.57
C THR A 14 -4.56 1.75 -33.41
N VAL A 15 -5.08 1.32 -32.27
CA VAL A 15 -4.93 2.02 -31.00
C VAL A 15 -3.43 2.10 -30.79
N SER A 16 -2.88 3.31 -30.95
CA SER A 16 -1.49 3.61 -30.64
C SER A 16 -1.29 3.36 -29.15
N SER A 17 -0.88 2.15 -28.80
CA SER A 17 -0.78 1.64 -27.43
C SER A 17 0.53 2.06 -26.77
N ASN A 18 0.82 3.36 -26.76
CA ASN A 18 1.86 3.97 -25.92
C ASN A 18 1.23 5.06 -25.03
N GLY A 19 0.13 4.70 -24.34
CA GLY A 19 -0.44 5.58 -23.32
C GLY A 19 0.49 5.63 -22.10
N THR A 20 0.77 6.83 -21.59
CA THR A 20 1.54 7.01 -20.36
C THR A 20 0.80 6.34 -19.20
N VAL A 21 1.50 5.53 -18.40
CA VAL A 21 0.92 4.85 -17.25
C VAL A 21 1.25 5.62 -15.97
N GLY A 22 0.29 5.70 -15.05
CA GLY A 22 0.50 6.24 -13.72
C GLY A 22 -0.16 5.38 -12.63
N THR A 23 0.18 5.67 -11.38
CA THR A 23 -0.37 5.00 -10.19
C THR A 23 -1.21 5.99 -9.39
N VAL A 24 -2.46 5.62 -9.09
CA VAL A 24 -3.35 6.46 -8.27
C VAL A 24 -2.84 6.50 -6.82
N ILE A 25 -2.47 7.67 -6.34
CA ILE A 25 -1.92 7.90 -4.99
C ILE A 25 -3.04 8.06 -3.97
N ARG A 26 -4.09 8.81 -4.35
CA ARG A 26 -5.31 9.02 -3.56
C ARG A 26 -6.43 9.63 -4.39
N SER A 27 -7.65 9.42 -3.94
CA SER A 27 -8.81 10.19 -4.43
C SER A 27 -8.73 11.63 -3.92
N HIS A 28 -9.05 12.61 -4.78
CA HIS A 28 -9.03 14.03 -4.44
C HIS A 28 -10.35 14.71 -4.86
N ALA A 29 -10.67 15.86 -4.26
CA ALA A 29 -11.86 16.61 -4.68
C ALA A 29 -11.75 16.98 -6.17
N GLY A 30 -12.66 16.45 -7.00
CA GLY A 30 -12.66 16.69 -8.44
C GLY A 30 -11.85 15.70 -9.28
N GLY A 31 -11.21 14.69 -8.70
CA GLY A 31 -10.44 13.70 -9.46
C GLY A 31 -9.59 12.75 -8.61
N TYR A 32 -8.38 12.48 -9.09
CA TYR A 32 -7.42 11.57 -8.49
C TYR A 32 -6.03 12.19 -8.57
N LEU A 33 -5.22 12.07 -7.52
CA LEU A 33 -3.79 12.32 -7.65
C LEU A 33 -3.13 11.06 -8.19
N VAL A 34 -2.34 11.21 -9.25
CA VAL A 34 -1.69 10.10 -9.95
C VAL A 34 -0.19 10.39 -10.04
N HIS A 35 0.65 9.45 -9.61
CA HIS A 35 2.10 9.50 -9.85
C HIS A 35 2.39 8.98 -11.26
N GLN A 36 3.07 9.80 -12.05
CA GLN A 36 3.60 9.41 -13.35
C GLN A 36 5.10 9.12 -13.16
N PRO A 37 5.56 7.87 -13.33
CA PRO A 37 6.89 7.46 -12.92
C PRO A 37 7.99 7.92 -13.89
N GLU A 38 7.71 8.13 -15.18
CA GLU A 38 8.73 8.44 -16.19
C GLU A 38 9.35 9.84 -15.99
N GLN A 39 8.55 10.80 -15.55
CA GLN A 39 8.97 12.17 -15.21
C GLN A 39 9.02 12.40 -13.70
N ASP A 40 8.61 11.40 -12.92
CA ASP A 40 8.55 11.45 -11.45
C ASP A 40 7.67 12.60 -10.90
N ILE A 41 6.52 12.85 -11.56
CA ILE A 41 5.60 13.95 -11.24
C ILE A 41 4.27 13.43 -10.67
N ILE A 42 3.59 14.26 -9.90
CA ILE A 42 2.23 14.01 -9.41
C ILE A 42 1.28 14.89 -10.22
N LEU A 43 0.22 14.29 -10.76
CA LEU A 43 -0.78 14.95 -11.58
C LEU A 43 -2.14 14.89 -10.90
N LEU A 44 -2.90 15.98 -10.95
CA LEU A 44 -4.33 15.97 -10.68
C LEU A 44 -5.08 15.53 -11.95
N CYS A 45 -5.59 14.29 -11.92
CA CYS A 45 -6.25 13.69 -13.08
C CYS A 45 -7.75 13.57 -12.90
N GLN A 46 -8.49 13.84 -13.98
CA GLN A 46 -9.92 13.55 -14.05
C GLN A 46 -10.19 12.26 -14.82
N ALA A 47 -11.11 11.43 -14.33
CA ALA A 47 -11.58 10.27 -15.09
C ALA A 47 -12.41 10.72 -16.30
N ARG A 48 -12.04 10.24 -17.51
CA ARG A 48 -12.77 10.49 -18.75
C ARG A 48 -14.24 10.06 -18.57
N GLY A 49 -15.16 10.86 -19.11
CA GLY A 49 -16.60 10.68 -18.86
C GLY A 49 -17.16 9.28 -19.16
N ARG A 50 -16.53 8.54 -20.09
CA ARG A 50 -16.87 7.15 -20.38
C ARG A 50 -16.67 6.22 -19.18
N LEU A 51 -15.56 6.32 -18.45
CA LEU A 51 -15.30 5.51 -17.25
C LEU A 51 -16.34 5.76 -16.16
N LYS A 52 -16.82 7.01 -16.04
CA LYS A 52 -17.90 7.37 -15.12
C LYS A 52 -19.23 6.71 -15.53
N LYS A 53 -19.54 6.66 -16.83
CA LYS A 53 -20.74 5.98 -17.36
C LYS A 53 -20.69 4.47 -17.17
N GLU A 54 -19.52 3.87 -17.40
CA GLU A 54 -19.26 2.43 -17.21
C GLU A 54 -19.09 2.05 -15.73
N ARG A 55 -19.15 3.02 -14.81
CA ARG A 55 -18.99 2.84 -13.36
C ARG A 55 -17.71 2.11 -12.98
N VAL A 56 -16.63 2.35 -13.73
CA VAL A 56 -15.33 1.79 -13.41
C VAL A 56 -14.86 2.39 -12.08
N SER A 57 -14.71 1.53 -11.08
CA SER A 57 -14.19 1.93 -9.77
C SER A 57 -12.67 2.12 -9.85
N ILE A 58 -12.21 3.35 -9.60
CA ILE A 58 -10.80 3.69 -9.46
C ILE A 58 -10.51 3.92 -7.97
N VAL A 59 -9.50 3.24 -7.45
CA VAL A 59 -9.08 3.29 -6.04
C VAL A 59 -7.58 3.55 -5.95
N THR A 60 -7.11 3.89 -4.76
CA THR A 60 -5.68 4.07 -4.49
C THR A 60 -4.89 2.79 -4.81
N GLY A 61 -3.74 2.94 -5.47
CA GLY A 61 -2.90 1.87 -5.97
C GLY A 61 -3.28 1.37 -7.38
N ASP A 62 -4.41 1.79 -7.95
CA ASP A 62 -4.74 1.43 -9.33
C ASP A 62 -3.70 1.98 -10.31
N ARG A 63 -3.24 1.11 -11.22
CA ARG A 63 -2.48 1.52 -12.41
C ARG A 63 -3.47 2.00 -13.47
N VAL A 64 -3.23 3.18 -14.03
CA VAL A 64 -4.15 3.85 -14.97
C VAL A 64 -3.40 4.36 -16.19
N THR A 65 -4.05 4.35 -17.36
CA THR A 65 -3.53 5.03 -18.55
C THR A 65 -3.97 6.48 -18.54
N LEU A 66 -3.07 7.36 -18.96
CA LEU A 66 -3.23 8.81 -18.97
C LEU A 66 -3.15 9.36 -20.40
N ASP A 67 -4.05 10.29 -20.71
CA ASP A 67 -4.02 11.20 -21.87
C ASP A 67 -3.96 12.65 -21.37
N ASP A 68 -3.77 13.60 -22.29
CA ASP A 68 -3.85 15.05 -22.04
C ASP A 68 -2.98 15.49 -20.84
N VAL A 69 -1.81 14.84 -20.69
CA VAL A 69 -0.86 15.14 -19.62
C VAL A 69 -0.23 16.51 -19.90
N ASP A 70 -0.42 17.43 -18.97
CA ASP A 70 0.15 18.77 -18.97
C ASP A 70 1.04 18.90 -17.73
N PRO A 71 2.37 18.67 -17.85
CA PRO A 71 3.30 18.76 -16.73
C PRO A 71 3.41 20.16 -16.14
N GLU A 72 3.19 21.22 -16.93
CA GLU A 72 3.28 22.60 -16.44
C GLU A 72 2.10 22.96 -15.54
N LYS A 73 0.92 22.40 -15.85
CA LYS A 73 -0.29 22.56 -15.01
C LYS A 73 -0.49 21.46 -13.99
N GLU A 74 0.37 20.44 -13.99
CA GLU A 74 0.24 19.23 -13.18
C GLU A 74 -1.13 18.54 -13.35
N THR A 75 -1.66 18.48 -14.58
CA THR A 75 -2.96 17.84 -14.86
C THR A 75 -2.88 16.70 -15.87
N GLY A 76 -3.90 15.84 -15.87
CA GLY A 76 -4.06 14.80 -16.88
C GLY A 76 -5.48 14.21 -16.91
N VAL A 77 -5.72 13.26 -17.81
CA VAL A 77 -7.01 12.58 -17.94
C VAL A 77 -6.81 11.07 -17.85
N ILE A 78 -7.49 10.42 -16.90
CA ILE A 78 -7.51 8.96 -16.80
C ILE A 78 -8.44 8.41 -17.89
N THR A 79 -7.89 7.57 -18.76
CA THR A 79 -8.61 7.00 -19.90
C THR A 79 -9.03 5.56 -19.71
N SER A 80 -8.22 4.78 -18.97
CA SER A 80 -8.57 3.42 -18.56
C SER A 80 -7.88 3.05 -17.25
N ARG A 81 -8.41 2.02 -16.58
CA ARG A 81 -7.78 1.38 -15.43
C ARG A 81 -7.28 0.02 -15.88
N LEU A 82 -6.02 -0.27 -15.61
CA LEU A 82 -5.43 -1.57 -15.88
C LEU A 82 -6.04 -2.64 -14.97
N GLU A 83 -5.79 -3.91 -15.28
CA GLU A 83 -6.19 -5.02 -14.42
C GLU A 83 -5.43 -4.96 -13.08
N ARG A 84 -6.10 -5.37 -11.99
CA ARG A 84 -5.52 -5.39 -10.65
C ARG A 84 -4.85 -6.73 -10.41
N GLU A 85 -3.65 -6.71 -9.85
CA GLU A 85 -2.99 -7.92 -9.36
C GLU A 85 -3.64 -8.40 -8.06
N ASN A 86 -3.99 -7.46 -7.17
CA ASN A 86 -4.73 -7.71 -5.94
C ASN A 86 -5.57 -6.50 -5.53
N LEU A 87 -6.47 -6.71 -4.58
CA LEU A 87 -7.33 -5.67 -4.01
C LEU A 87 -7.58 -5.97 -2.53
N LEU A 88 -6.90 -5.24 -1.65
CA LEU A 88 -7.16 -5.28 -0.22
C LEU A 88 -8.54 -4.69 0.06
N SER A 89 -9.30 -5.37 0.90
CA SER A 89 -10.64 -4.91 1.27
C SER A 89 -10.62 -3.75 2.26
N ARG A 90 -9.60 -3.68 3.12
CA ARG A 90 -9.48 -2.68 4.20
C ARG A 90 -8.01 -2.38 4.53
N PRO A 91 -7.56 -1.12 4.43
CA PRO A 91 -8.15 -0.08 3.59
C PRO A 91 -8.23 -0.53 2.13
N LEU A 92 -9.12 0.10 1.35
CA LEU A 92 -9.34 -0.29 -0.04
C LEU A 92 -8.14 0.14 -0.90
N LEU A 93 -7.24 -0.80 -1.19
CA LEU A 93 -5.98 -0.56 -1.91
C LEU A 93 -5.78 -1.64 -2.99
N ALA A 94 -5.44 -1.21 -4.19
CA ALA A 94 -5.09 -2.11 -5.29
C ALA A 94 -3.57 -2.26 -5.43
N ASN A 95 -3.12 -3.37 -6.04
CA ASN A 95 -1.73 -3.59 -6.44
C ASN A 95 -0.71 -3.38 -5.31
N VAL A 96 -0.99 -3.95 -4.14
CA VAL A 96 -0.07 -3.96 -3.00
C VAL A 96 0.98 -5.05 -3.21
N ASP A 97 2.25 -4.68 -3.18
CA ASP A 97 3.36 -5.63 -3.40
C ASP A 97 3.67 -6.45 -2.14
N GLN A 98 3.51 -5.84 -0.95
CA GLN A 98 3.80 -6.49 0.31
C GLN A 98 3.06 -5.86 1.50
N VAL A 99 2.97 -6.63 2.57
CA VAL A 99 2.40 -6.18 3.85
C VAL A 99 3.42 -6.39 4.96
N ILE A 100 3.65 -5.35 5.76
CA ILE A 100 4.46 -5.40 6.98
C ILE A 100 3.52 -5.42 8.19
N ILE A 101 3.50 -6.55 8.90
CA ILE A 101 2.77 -6.73 10.15
C ILE A 101 3.63 -6.24 11.31
N VAL A 102 3.31 -5.05 11.80
CA VAL A 102 3.96 -4.42 12.93
C VAL A 102 3.39 -4.93 14.25
N GLN A 103 4.26 -5.42 15.11
CA GLN A 103 3.98 -5.78 16.50
C GLN A 103 4.89 -4.96 17.43
N ALA A 104 4.49 -4.77 18.68
CA ALA A 104 5.42 -4.32 19.72
C ALA A 104 5.89 -5.54 20.50
N ILE A 105 7.16 -5.53 20.93
CA ILE A 105 7.69 -6.64 21.73
C ILE A 105 7.06 -6.64 23.14
N HIS A 106 7.10 -5.50 23.84
CA HIS A 106 6.68 -5.42 25.24
C HIS A 106 5.51 -4.47 25.52
N GLN A 107 5.33 -3.39 24.75
CA GLN A 107 4.31 -2.38 25.03
C GLN A 107 3.58 -1.93 23.74
N PRO A 108 2.34 -2.39 23.47
CA PRO A 108 1.61 -3.41 24.22
C PRO A 108 2.34 -4.76 24.22
N ALA A 109 2.02 -5.61 25.19
CA ALA A 109 2.59 -6.96 25.27
C ALA A 109 2.29 -7.73 23.99
N TRP A 110 3.30 -8.37 23.42
CA TRP A 110 3.13 -9.19 22.23
C TRP A 110 2.13 -10.32 22.48
N ASN A 111 1.26 -10.55 21.50
CA ASN A 111 0.26 -11.61 21.52
C ASN A 111 0.34 -12.41 20.22
N ALA A 112 0.85 -13.64 20.32
CA ALA A 112 1.02 -14.55 19.19
C ALA A 112 -0.29 -14.78 18.42
N LEU A 113 -1.41 -15.04 19.12
CA LEU A 113 -2.70 -15.29 18.45
C LEU A 113 -3.18 -14.09 17.63
N VAL A 114 -2.97 -12.86 18.12
CA VAL A 114 -3.32 -11.66 17.36
C VAL A 114 -2.38 -11.51 16.16
N CYS A 115 -1.08 -11.74 16.36
CA CYS A 115 -0.07 -11.73 15.29
C CYS A 115 -0.43 -12.71 14.17
N ASP A 116 -0.74 -13.96 14.51
CA ASP A 116 -1.06 -15.01 13.56
C ASP A 116 -2.36 -14.71 12.79
N ARG A 117 -3.35 -14.08 13.44
CA ARG A 117 -4.57 -13.60 12.75
C ARG A 117 -4.26 -12.54 11.69
N TYR A 118 -3.34 -11.62 11.97
CA TYR A 118 -2.87 -10.66 10.98
C TYR A 118 -2.17 -11.36 9.81
N LEU A 119 -1.27 -12.31 10.10
CA LEU A 119 -0.57 -13.09 9.08
C LEU A 119 -1.55 -13.81 8.15
N VAL A 120 -2.49 -14.58 8.72
CA VAL A 120 -3.50 -15.31 7.93
C VAL A 120 -4.36 -14.34 7.12
N HIS A 121 -4.86 -13.26 7.72
CA HIS A 121 -5.71 -12.32 7.01
C HIS A 121 -5.01 -11.71 5.79
N PHE A 122 -3.78 -11.24 5.95
CA PHE A 122 -3.06 -10.59 4.85
C PHE A 122 -2.51 -11.59 3.84
N GLN A 123 -2.17 -12.81 4.25
CA GLN A 123 -1.85 -13.89 3.31
C GLN A 123 -3.02 -14.20 2.36
N LEU A 124 -4.27 -14.11 2.85
CA LEU A 124 -5.46 -14.33 2.02
C LEU A 124 -5.80 -13.15 1.10
N GLU A 125 -5.40 -11.93 1.47
CA GLU A 125 -5.60 -10.72 0.67
C GLU A 125 -4.51 -10.54 -0.40
N VAL A 126 -3.26 -10.91 -0.08
CA VAL A 126 -2.08 -10.76 -0.96
C VAL A 126 -1.41 -12.13 -1.10
N ARG A 127 -1.94 -12.96 -2.01
CA ARG A 127 -1.59 -14.39 -2.09
C ARG A 127 -0.16 -14.65 -2.55
N ASP A 128 0.40 -13.77 -3.36
CA ASP A 128 1.71 -13.96 -4.00
C ASP A 128 2.88 -13.47 -3.13
N SER A 129 2.62 -12.98 -1.91
CA SER A 129 3.63 -12.37 -1.04
C SER A 129 3.38 -12.74 0.43
N LEU A 130 4.35 -13.43 1.06
CA LEU A 130 4.31 -13.67 2.50
C LEU A 130 4.43 -12.33 3.26
N PRO A 131 3.56 -12.04 4.23
CA PRO A 131 3.71 -10.85 5.07
C PRO A 131 5.06 -10.83 5.79
N ILE A 132 5.64 -9.65 5.93
CA ILE A 132 6.86 -9.43 6.71
C ILE A 132 6.47 -9.12 8.15
N LEU A 133 7.12 -9.75 9.13
CA LEU A 133 6.94 -9.43 10.55
C LEU A 133 7.92 -8.35 10.99
N CYS A 134 7.39 -7.27 11.55
CA CYS A 134 8.18 -6.16 12.06
C CYS A 134 7.92 -5.98 13.57
N PHE A 135 8.88 -6.38 14.39
CA PHE A 135 8.82 -6.19 15.84
C PHE A 135 9.45 -4.86 16.23
N ASN A 136 8.60 -3.88 16.53
CA ASN A 136 8.98 -2.55 16.96
C ASN A 136 9.21 -2.46 18.48
N LYS A 137 9.76 -1.33 18.91
CA LYS A 137 10.12 -1.01 20.31
C LYS A 137 11.18 -1.97 20.85
N SER A 138 12.16 -2.31 20.01
CA SER A 138 13.30 -3.15 20.36
C SER A 138 14.15 -2.57 21.49
N ASP A 139 14.08 -1.26 21.71
CA ASP A 139 14.71 -0.55 22.81
C ASP A 139 14.21 -0.98 24.20
N LEU A 140 13.04 -1.63 24.27
CA LEU A 140 12.47 -2.16 25.51
C LEU A 140 12.76 -3.66 25.70
N ALA A 141 13.43 -4.31 24.75
CA ALA A 141 13.59 -5.76 24.70
C ALA A 141 15.04 -6.22 24.89
N SER A 142 15.21 -7.39 25.50
CA SER A 142 16.51 -8.05 25.60
C SER A 142 16.88 -8.75 24.28
N GLU A 143 18.16 -9.05 24.08
CA GLU A 143 18.59 -9.84 22.92
C GLU A 143 17.99 -11.26 22.90
N ASP A 144 17.67 -11.83 24.06
CA ASP A 144 17.03 -13.14 24.15
C ASP A 144 15.54 -13.09 23.74
N ASP A 145 14.83 -11.99 24.03
CA ASP A 145 13.48 -11.75 23.50
C ASP A 145 13.53 -11.70 21.96
N LYS A 146 14.47 -10.92 21.42
CA LYS A 146 14.67 -10.77 19.96
C LYS A 146 14.97 -12.11 19.29
N LYS A 147 15.85 -12.94 19.86
CA LYS A 147 16.16 -14.30 19.35
C LYS A 147 14.95 -15.22 19.43
N THR A 148 14.19 -15.16 20.52
CA THR A 148 12.99 -15.99 20.70
C THR A 148 11.99 -15.71 19.59
N LEU A 149 11.69 -14.45 19.31
CA LEU A 149 10.75 -14.06 18.24
C LEU A 149 11.20 -14.55 16.86
N ARG A 150 12.50 -14.40 16.53
CA ARG A 150 13.07 -14.95 15.29
C ARG A 150 12.94 -16.47 15.20
N SER A 151 13.26 -17.17 16.27
CA SER A 151 13.21 -18.64 16.32
C SER A 151 11.81 -19.23 16.12
N ILE A 152 10.77 -18.45 16.37
CA ILE A 152 9.37 -18.87 16.15
C ILE A 152 8.99 -18.74 14.67
N TYR A 153 9.32 -17.61 14.05
CA TYR A 153 8.74 -17.24 12.75
C TYR A 153 9.67 -17.44 11.55
N GLU A 154 10.99 -17.28 11.70
CA GLU A 154 11.94 -17.49 10.58
C GLU A 154 11.92 -18.92 10.03
N PRO A 155 11.84 -20.00 10.86
CA PRO A 155 11.72 -21.36 10.35
C PRO A 155 10.44 -21.63 9.56
N LEU A 156 9.42 -20.78 9.72
CA LEU A 156 8.15 -20.85 8.97
C LEU A 156 8.24 -20.12 7.61
N GLY A 157 9.39 -19.50 7.29
CA GLY A 157 9.62 -18.76 6.05
C GLY A 157 9.27 -17.27 6.11
N TYR A 158 8.84 -16.76 7.28
CA TYR A 158 8.58 -15.33 7.44
C TYR A 158 9.89 -14.55 7.59
N LEU A 159 9.97 -13.41 6.90
CA LEU A 159 11.02 -12.43 7.16
C LEU A 159 10.68 -11.70 8.46
N VAL A 160 11.61 -11.73 9.41
CA VAL A 160 11.49 -11.04 10.70
C VAL A 160 12.47 -9.88 10.77
N THR A 161 11.94 -8.66 10.84
CA THR A 161 12.72 -7.46 11.14
C THR A 161 12.42 -6.96 12.55
N ILE A 162 13.46 -6.52 13.26
CA ILE A 162 13.37 -6.01 14.63
C ILE A 162 13.90 -4.59 14.61
N VAL A 163 13.08 -3.65 15.06
CA VAL A 163 13.33 -2.22 14.92
C VAL A 163 12.96 -1.44 16.18
N SER A 164 13.49 -0.24 16.30
CA SER A 164 12.99 0.76 17.23
C SER A 164 12.77 2.08 16.51
N ALA A 165 11.50 2.49 16.42
CA ALA A 165 11.16 3.84 15.99
C ALA A 165 11.76 4.92 16.92
N ALA A 166 11.99 4.60 18.20
CA ALA A 166 12.50 5.53 19.21
C ALA A 166 14.00 5.80 19.04
N THR A 167 14.80 4.75 18.81
CA THR A 167 16.26 4.87 18.69
C THR A 167 16.75 4.95 17.24
N GLY A 168 15.95 4.43 16.29
CA GLY A 168 16.33 4.26 14.89
C GLY A 168 16.99 2.92 14.57
N GLU A 169 17.17 2.04 15.55
CA GLU A 169 17.71 0.68 15.34
C GLU A 169 16.91 -0.07 14.26
N GLY A 170 17.61 -0.64 13.27
CA GLY A 170 17.05 -1.50 12.23
C GLY A 170 16.23 -0.80 11.14
N LEU A 171 16.14 0.53 11.15
CA LEU A 171 15.35 1.27 10.16
C LEU A 171 15.98 1.28 8.76
N ASP A 172 17.30 1.15 8.67
CA ASP A 172 18.03 0.95 7.42
C ASP A 172 17.63 -0.37 6.75
N GLY A 173 17.60 -1.47 7.51
CA GLY A 173 17.11 -2.76 7.05
C GLY A 173 15.64 -2.71 6.65
N LEU A 174 14.80 -2.04 7.44
CA LEU A 174 13.39 -1.85 7.11
C LEU A 174 13.21 -1.03 5.83
N ALA A 175 13.95 0.06 5.65
CA ALA A 175 13.86 0.92 4.46
C ALA A 175 14.27 0.18 3.18
N ASN A 176 15.30 -0.67 3.25
CA ASN A 176 15.71 -1.51 2.13
C ASN A 176 14.59 -2.44 1.65
N LEU A 177 13.74 -2.93 2.56
CA LEU A 177 12.62 -3.79 2.18
C LEU A 177 11.52 -3.04 1.40
N LEU A 178 11.45 -1.71 1.50
CA LEU A 178 10.39 -0.88 0.90
C LEU A 178 10.70 -0.46 -0.55
N ILE A 179 11.95 -0.64 -1.00
CA ILE A 179 12.41 -0.20 -2.31
C ILE A 179 11.54 -0.78 -3.42
N SER A 180 11.07 0.11 -4.30
CA SER A 180 10.30 -0.19 -5.51
C SER A 180 9.00 -0.95 -5.24
N LYS A 181 8.44 -0.81 -4.04
CA LYS A 181 7.23 -1.49 -3.60
C LYS A 181 6.19 -0.55 -3.02
N ALA A 182 4.92 -0.85 -3.26
CA ALA A 182 3.77 -0.39 -2.51
C ALA A 182 3.58 -1.29 -1.29
N THR A 183 3.88 -0.75 -0.12
CA THR A 183 3.93 -1.49 1.15
C THR A 183 2.84 -1.04 2.11
N VAL A 184 2.07 -1.99 2.60
CA VAL A 184 1.03 -1.71 3.61
C VAL A 184 1.57 -2.01 5.01
N PHE A 185 1.46 -1.06 5.92
CA PHE A 185 1.78 -1.25 7.34
C PHE A 185 0.51 -1.61 8.11
N ALA A 186 0.48 -2.81 8.69
CA ALA A 186 -0.67 -3.30 9.44
C ALA A 186 -0.28 -3.81 10.82
N GLY A 187 -1.25 -3.90 11.73
CA GLY A 187 -1.01 -4.36 13.09
C GLY A 187 -1.89 -3.64 14.12
N PRO A 188 -1.89 -4.10 15.37
CA PRO A 188 -2.73 -3.52 16.43
C PRO A 188 -2.49 -2.02 16.65
N SER A 189 -3.43 -1.37 17.33
CA SER A 189 -3.20 0.01 17.80
C SER A 189 -2.09 0.04 18.86
N GLY A 190 -1.31 1.14 18.91
CA GLY A 190 -0.27 1.34 19.92
C GLY A 190 1.08 0.63 19.68
N VAL A 191 1.18 -0.27 18.69
CA VAL A 191 2.45 -0.96 18.35
C VAL A 191 3.50 -0.05 17.71
N GLY A 192 3.10 1.15 17.26
CA GLY A 192 3.99 2.18 16.73
C GLY A 192 4.11 2.25 15.21
N LYS A 193 3.08 1.84 14.46
CA LYS A 193 3.02 1.97 12.98
C LYS A 193 3.27 3.40 12.52
N SER A 194 2.45 4.35 12.98
CA SER A 194 2.57 5.76 12.59
C SER A 194 3.90 6.36 13.07
N SER A 195 4.46 5.90 14.20
CA SER A 195 5.80 6.29 14.64
C SER A 195 6.90 5.80 13.70
N LEU A 196 6.82 4.56 13.21
CA LEU A 196 7.75 4.04 12.21
C LEU A 196 7.62 4.80 10.89
N LEU A 197 6.39 5.02 10.41
CA LEU A 197 6.14 5.76 9.17
C LEU A 197 6.67 7.19 9.26
N ASN A 198 6.43 7.91 10.36
CA ASN A 198 7.01 9.25 10.57
C ASN A 198 8.55 9.22 10.70
N ARG A 199 9.14 8.08 11.07
CA ARG A 199 10.61 7.95 11.11
C ARG A 199 11.19 7.64 9.74
N LEU A 200 10.45 6.88 8.94
CA LEU A 200 10.75 6.59 7.55
C LEU A 200 10.50 7.78 6.63
N GLU A 201 9.57 8.69 6.97
CA GLU A 201 9.36 9.96 6.28
C GLU A 201 8.76 10.98 7.27
N PRO A 202 9.59 11.88 7.83
CA PRO A 202 9.16 12.87 8.83
C PRO A 202 8.05 13.82 8.39
N GLU A 203 7.99 14.13 7.09
CA GLU A 203 7.01 15.07 6.52
C GLU A 203 5.58 14.48 6.44
N LEU A 204 5.39 13.18 6.71
CA LEU A 204 4.04 12.60 6.73
C LEU A 204 3.19 13.13 7.88
N HIS A 205 3.83 13.53 8.99
CA HIS A 205 3.17 14.05 10.19
C HIS A 205 1.93 13.26 10.64
N LEU A 206 1.98 11.93 10.51
CA LEU A 206 0.87 11.06 10.91
C LEU A 206 0.63 11.22 12.42
N LYS A 207 -0.64 11.31 12.82
CA LYS A 207 -1.00 11.48 14.23
C LYS A 207 -0.47 10.31 15.07
N ILE A 208 0.34 10.61 16.08
CA ILE A 208 0.87 9.63 17.04
C ILE A 208 -0.01 9.68 18.30
N GLY A 209 -0.78 8.63 18.58
CA GLY A 209 -1.63 8.58 19.78
C GLY A 209 -2.81 7.60 19.67
N VAL A 210 -3.52 7.40 20.78
CA VAL A 210 -4.82 6.70 20.78
C VAL A 210 -5.75 7.48 19.87
N MET A 211 -6.55 6.78 19.04
CA MET A 211 -7.54 7.38 18.16
C MET A 211 -8.53 8.20 19.00
N ASP A 212 -8.29 9.50 19.14
CA ASP A 212 -9.33 10.42 19.57
C ASP A 212 -10.35 10.48 18.44
N ASN A 213 -11.54 9.96 18.75
CA ASN A 213 -12.72 9.88 17.90
C ASN A 213 -13.30 11.29 17.63
N GLU A 214 -12.48 12.20 17.12
CA GLU A 214 -12.89 13.54 16.70
C GLU A 214 -12.69 13.71 15.19
N PHE A 215 -13.45 12.91 14.43
CA PHE A 215 -14.08 13.40 13.21
C PHE A 215 -15.54 12.96 13.26
N GLY A 216 -16.41 13.97 13.39
CA GLY A 216 -17.80 13.81 13.76
C GLY A 216 -18.61 12.83 12.90
N VAL A 217 -19.51 12.14 13.60
CA VAL A 217 -20.79 11.56 13.14
C VAL A 217 -20.84 11.22 11.65
N GLY A 218 -20.44 9.99 11.36
CA GLY A 218 -20.69 9.31 10.09
C GLY A 218 -20.18 7.88 10.20
N ARG A 219 -21.10 6.94 10.42
CA ARG A 219 -20.90 5.48 10.43
C ARG A 219 -19.70 5.05 9.57
N HIS A 220 -18.59 4.73 10.25
CA HIS A 220 -17.29 4.38 9.67
C HIS A 220 -17.44 3.37 8.53
N THR A 221 -17.26 3.79 7.27
CA THR A 221 -17.29 2.85 6.13
C THR A 221 -16.33 3.16 4.97
N THR A 222 -15.47 4.17 5.05
CA THR A 222 -14.40 4.40 4.06
C THR A 222 -13.25 5.13 4.72
N THR A 223 -12.38 4.41 5.42
CA THR A 223 -11.12 4.98 5.91
C THR A 223 -10.29 5.35 4.69
N TYR A 224 -10.09 6.65 4.46
CA TYR A 224 -9.34 7.20 3.34
C TYR A 224 -8.01 6.47 3.16
N SER A 225 -7.73 5.99 1.94
CA SER A 225 -6.55 5.21 1.62
C SER A 225 -5.62 6.07 0.76
N GLU A 226 -4.39 6.27 1.21
CA GLU A 226 -3.39 7.10 0.56
C GLU A 226 -2.05 6.36 0.53
N LEU A 227 -1.35 6.46 -0.61
CA LEU A 227 0.03 6.03 -0.72
C LEU A 227 0.96 7.21 -0.44
N TYR A 228 1.76 7.09 0.60
CA TYR A 228 2.77 8.05 0.97
C TYR A 228 4.10 7.68 0.34
N ARG A 229 4.77 8.65 -0.26
CA ARG A 229 6.10 8.45 -0.82
C ARG A 229 7.15 8.61 0.27
N ILE A 230 8.11 7.70 0.34
CA ILE A 230 9.36 7.95 1.06
C ILE A 230 10.29 8.74 0.15
N SER A 231 10.74 9.90 0.59
CA SER A 231 11.56 10.79 -0.22
C SER A 231 12.94 10.17 -0.51
N LYS A 232 13.51 10.48 -1.67
CA LYS A 232 14.88 10.03 -2.05
C LYS A 232 15.90 10.44 -1.00
N ARG A 233 15.79 11.68 -0.49
CA ARG A 233 16.64 12.20 0.59
C ARG A 233 16.59 11.29 1.83
N GLN A 234 15.40 10.81 2.17
CA GLN A 234 15.21 9.98 3.35
C GLN A 234 15.64 8.54 3.14
N LEU A 235 15.45 7.98 1.94
CA LEU A 235 16.05 6.69 1.57
C LEU A 235 17.59 6.75 1.67
N ILE A 236 18.22 7.81 1.14
CA ILE A 236 19.67 8.01 1.21
C ILE A 236 20.14 8.16 2.66
N SER A 237 19.40 8.90 3.51
CA SER A 237 19.75 9.08 4.92
C SER A 237 19.71 7.77 5.71
N LEU A 238 18.93 6.79 5.23
CA LEU A 238 18.82 5.42 5.76
C LEU A 238 19.76 4.43 5.06
N GLY A 239 20.69 4.91 4.22
CA GLY A 239 21.73 4.08 3.57
C GLY A 239 21.25 3.31 2.33
N VAL A 240 20.14 3.72 1.73
CA VAL A 240 19.55 3.09 0.53
C VAL A 240 20.01 3.78 -0.76
N SER A 241 20.13 3.03 -1.86
CA SER A 241 20.55 3.51 -3.19
C SER A 241 19.62 4.59 -3.79
N GLU A 242 20.20 5.52 -4.56
CA GLU A 242 19.59 6.78 -5.03
C GLU A 242 18.43 6.64 -6.04
N GLU A 243 18.32 5.52 -6.75
CA GLU A 243 17.34 5.34 -7.84
C GLU A 243 16.00 4.74 -7.39
N SER A 244 15.83 4.51 -6.10
CA SER A 244 14.66 3.80 -5.55
C SER A 244 13.49 4.74 -5.23
N VAL A 245 12.27 4.28 -5.51
CA VAL A 245 11.04 4.90 -5.00
C VAL A 245 10.38 3.91 -4.07
N ALA A 246 9.88 4.36 -2.91
CA ALA A 246 9.14 3.51 -1.99
C ALA A 246 7.82 4.18 -1.65
N TRP A 247 6.74 3.38 -1.66
CA TRP A 247 5.40 3.82 -1.33
C TRP A 247 4.89 3.05 -0.13
N VAL A 248 4.32 3.76 0.84
CA VAL A 248 3.78 3.17 2.06
C VAL A 248 2.35 3.61 2.29
N ALA A 249 1.51 2.70 2.77
CA ALA A 249 0.17 3.04 3.26
C ALA A 249 0.05 2.65 4.73
N ASP A 250 -0.56 3.53 5.54
CA ASP A 250 -0.95 3.19 6.90
C ASP A 250 -2.32 2.51 6.88
N THR A 251 -2.52 1.58 7.81
CA THR A 251 -3.83 0.96 8.04
C THR A 251 -4.24 1.20 9.48
N PRO A 252 -5.51 1.54 9.74
CA PRO A 252 -6.01 1.55 11.12
C PRO A 252 -5.84 0.15 11.74
N GLY A 253 -5.80 0.10 13.07
CA GLY A 253 -5.89 -1.18 13.77
C GLY A 253 -7.18 -1.90 13.38
N PHE A 254 -7.14 -3.23 13.25
CA PHE A 254 -8.28 -4.03 12.86
C PHE A 254 -9.00 -4.52 14.12
N GLY A 255 -10.31 -4.33 14.18
CA GLY A 255 -11.16 -5.03 15.12
C GLY A 255 -11.30 -6.51 14.76
N LEU A 256 -11.69 -7.35 15.74
CA LEU A 256 -11.84 -8.79 15.55
C LEU A 256 -12.79 -9.18 14.40
N SER A 257 -13.82 -8.38 14.16
CA SER A 257 -14.81 -8.58 13.09
C SER A 257 -14.31 -8.19 11.70
N GLU A 258 -13.13 -7.58 11.60
CA GLU A 258 -12.57 -7.09 10.33
C GLU A 258 -11.58 -8.06 9.71
N PHE A 259 -11.12 -9.07 10.46
CA PHE A 259 -10.30 -10.14 9.92
C PHE A 259 -11.15 -11.05 9.03
N LYS A 260 -10.61 -11.42 7.87
CA LYS A 260 -11.17 -12.52 7.08
C LYS A 260 -11.14 -13.79 7.91
N HIS A 261 -12.26 -14.49 7.94
CA HIS A 261 -12.34 -15.83 8.51
C HIS A 261 -11.95 -16.81 7.41
N PRO A 262 -10.80 -17.48 7.51
CA PRO A 262 -10.45 -18.53 6.56
C PRO A 262 -11.46 -19.66 6.65
N GLU A 263 -11.79 -20.28 5.52
CA GLU A 263 -12.38 -21.62 5.55
C GLU A 263 -11.33 -22.62 6.04
N PRO A 264 -11.70 -23.75 6.66
CA PRO A 264 -10.72 -24.72 7.16
C PRO A 264 -9.67 -25.18 6.14
N LEU A 265 -9.99 -25.14 4.85
CA LEU A 265 -9.08 -25.49 3.75
C LEU A 265 -8.06 -24.38 3.41
N ASP A 266 -8.29 -23.15 3.85
CA ASP A 266 -7.42 -22.01 3.60
C ASP A 266 -6.23 -21.92 4.60
N VAL A 267 -6.22 -22.75 5.65
CA VAL A 267 -5.22 -22.76 6.74
C VAL A 267 -4.40 -24.05 6.79
N VAL A 268 -4.36 -24.81 5.68
CA VAL A 268 -3.69 -26.13 5.60
C VAL A 268 -2.28 -26.00 5.05
#